data_AF-R9IUD7-F1
#
_entry.id   AF-R9IUD7-F1
#
_cell.length_a   1.000
_cell.length_b   1.000
_cell.length_c   1.000
_cell.angle_alpha   90.00
_cell.angle_beta   90.00
_cell.angle_gamma   90.00
#
_symmetry.space_group_name_H-M   'P 1'
#
loop_
_entity.id
_entity.type
_entity.pdbx_description
1 polymer ?
#
loop_
_entity_poly.entity_id
_entity_poly.type
_entity_poly.pdbx_seq_one_letter_code
_entity_poly.pdbx_strand_id
1 'polypeptide(L)'
;MTLKLLAGIGKPEKGFIKMGETLWFDSERKINTKPQKRKVGYLFQNYALFPTMTVAENIGAGLQGRKPEKRRRIEEMMEKFQLTSLADRLPGELSGGQQQRTALARIMAGEPDVILLDEPFSALDVFLKDQMEKELEELLWDYSGMVILVSHSRDEIYRFCQELLVMDQGRCVVYGKTRDIFAKPLYREAAKLTGCKNIADIRRLDAHRMEVADWGICLCLEQEIPKDITSVGYRAHDFVPVWGEKKKNCLKVKVKSMAEMPFEYNYYLLPEEKSSKMAVSWFVQAVATGKIMVNQEVYDAIEQGTVKKGDVLGVAATAGIMGAKRTSELIPMCHILPITNCHIEFEGDPQKREICCFCTVKVTGKTGVEMEALTGVNLALLTIYDMCKALDRHMKIGEIYLVDKTGGKSDFSHVNGVSVTRSFL
;
A
#
# COMPACT_ATOMS: atom_id res chain seq x y z
N MET A 1 8.64 -14.44 18.14
CA MET A 1 9.75 -15.01 18.96
C MET A 1 11.05 -14.23 18.78
N THR A 2 11.46 -13.88 17.56
CA THR A 2 12.69 -13.12 17.25
C THR A 2 12.81 -11.80 18.01
N LEU A 3 11.78 -10.96 18.03
CA LEU A 3 11.79 -9.68 18.76
C LEU A 3 12.05 -9.85 20.26
N LYS A 4 11.46 -10.89 20.88
CA LYS A 4 11.70 -11.22 22.30
C LYS A 4 13.16 -11.59 22.58
N LEU A 5 13.84 -12.24 21.64
CA LEU A 5 15.27 -12.55 21.75
C LEU A 5 16.14 -11.29 21.62
N LEU A 6 15.80 -10.39 20.69
CA LEU A 6 16.46 -9.08 20.54
C LEU A 6 16.30 -8.23 21.80
N ALA A 7 15.10 -8.18 22.38
CA ALA A 7 14.82 -7.49 23.63
C ALA A 7 15.45 -8.16 24.88
N GLY A 8 15.94 -9.40 24.77
CA GLY A 8 16.55 -10.15 25.88
C GLY A 8 15.55 -10.81 26.84
N ILE A 9 14.28 -10.88 26.45
CA ILE A 9 13.21 -11.55 27.22
C ILE A 9 13.34 -13.07 27.11
N GLY A 10 13.96 -13.56 26.03
CA GLY A 10 14.38 -14.97 25.88
C GLY A 10 15.89 -15.08 25.61
N LYS A 11 16.41 -16.30 25.68
CA LYS A 11 17.82 -16.62 25.44
C LYS A 11 17.95 -17.55 24.22
N PRO A 12 18.71 -17.16 23.18
CA PRO A 12 19.03 -18.08 22.08
C PRO A 12 19.91 -19.24 22.55
N GLU A 13 19.88 -20.36 21.83
CA GLU A 13 20.74 -21.51 22.12
C GLU A 13 22.16 -21.31 21.60
N LYS A 14 22.29 -20.72 20.40
CA LYS A 14 23.56 -20.52 19.67
C LYS A 14 23.57 -19.17 18.96
N GLY A 15 24.76 -18.71 18.59
CA GLY A 15 24.98 -17.48 17.81
C GLY A 15 25.20 -16.25 18.68
N PHE A 16 25.01 -15.07 18.10
CA PHE A 16 25.22 -13.79 18.77
C PHE A 16 24.19 -12.74 18.37
N ILE A 17 24.02 -11.73 19.21
CA ILE A 17 23.21 -10.53 18.96
C ILE A 17 24.06 -9.32 19.34
N LYS A 18 24.23 -8.37 18.43
CA LYS A 18 24.96 -7.12 18.68
C LYS A 18 24.22 -5.91 18.10
N MET A 19 24.45 -4.74 18.70
CA MET A 19 24.02 -3.44 18.19
C MET A 19 25.26 -2.56 18.03
N GLY A 20 25.59 -2.21 16.77
CA GLY A 20 26.88 -1.65 16.42
C GLY A 20 28.02 -2.53 16.92
N GLU A 21 28.89 -1.97 17.76
CA GLU A 21 30.01 -2.68 18.41
C GLU A 21 29.61 -3.36 19.74
N THR A 22 28.41 -3.10 20.25
CA THR A 22 27.98 -3.62 21.56
C THR A 22 27.37 -5.01 21.42
N LEU A 23 28.01 -6.01 22.03
CA LEU A 23 27.52 -7.38 22.07
C LEU A 23 26.47 -7.57 23.17
N TRP A 24 25.24 -7.91 22.80
CA TRP A 24 24.14 -8.17 23.74
C TRP A 24 24.02 -9.64 24.12
N PHE A 25 24.35 -10.55 23.19
CA PHE A 25 24.34 -11.98 23.43
C PHE A 25 25.43 -12.66 22.62
N ASP A 26 26.08 -13.66 23.19
CA ASP A 26 27.02 -14.55 22.50
C ASP A 26 27.09 -15.88 23.25
N SER A 27 26.75 -16.96 22.57
CA SER A 27 26.73 -18.30 23.15
C SER A 27 28.12 -18.83 23.53
N GLU A 28 29.16 -18.49 22.76
CA GLU A 28 30.52 -18.98 22.97
C GLU A 28 31.21 -18.20 24.09
N ARG A 29 31.04 -16.87 24.09
CA ARG A 29 31.60 -15.97 25.12
C ARG A 29 30.78 -15.93 26.40
N LYS A 30 29.66 -16.67 26.45
CA LYS A 30 28.71 -16.73 27.59
C LYS A 30 28.17 -15.35 27.98
N ILE A 31 27.97 -14.47 27.01
CA ILE A 31 27.43 -13.12 27.22
C ILE A 31 25.91 -13.18 27.07
N ASN A 32 25.19 -12.61 28.05
CA ASN A 32 23.75 -12.39 27.96
C ASN A 32 23.35 -11.12 28.73
N THR A 33 23.36 -9.99 28.02
CA THR A 33 23.00 -8.68 28.55
C THR A 33 21.51 -8.65 28.89
N LYS A 34 21.18 -8.24 30.13
CA LYS A 34 19.80 -8.12 30.61
C LYS A 34 18.99 -7.10 29.79
N PRO A 35 17.66 -7.30 29.63
CA PRO A 35 16.80 -6.38 28.87
C PRO A 35 16.98 -4.90 29.21
N GLN A 36 17.07 -4.57 30.51
CA GLN A 36 17.17 -3.19 31.00
C GLN A 36 18.46 -2.48 30.55
N LYS A 37 19.48 -3.23 30.09
CA LYS A 37 20.76 -2.70 29.61
C LYS A 37 20.86 -2.63 28.09
N ARG A 38 19.84 -3.09 27.35
CA ARG A 38 19.87 -3.11 25.88
C ARG A 38 19.35 -1.82 25.23
N LYS A 39 18.78 -0.88 26.00
CA LYS A 39 18.13 0.34 25.47
C LYS A 39 17.14 0.05 24.33
N VAL A 40 16.40 -1.06 24.47
CA VAL A 40 15.37 -1.49 23.51
C VAL A 40 14.00 -1.09 24.04
N GLY A 41 13.25 -0.36 23.22
CA GLY A 41 11.82 -0.18 23.38
C GLY A 41 11.07 -1.33 22.74
N TYR A 42 10.16 -1.99 23.47
CA TYR A 42 9.33 -3.07 22.90
C TYR A 42 7.86 -2.74 23.12
N LEU A 43 7.16 -2.46 22.01
CA LEU A 43 5.70 -2.41 21.97
C LEU A 43 5.12 -3.80 21.71
N PHE A 44 4.46 -4.36 22.72
CA PHE A 44 3.72 -5.61 22.60
C PHE A 44 2.37 -5.39 21.90
N GLN A 45 1.84 -6.45 21.28
CA GLN A 45 0.54 -6.45 20.62
C GLN A 45 -0.62 -6.01 21.55
N ASN A 46 -0.52 -6.26 22.85
CA ASN A 46 -1.52 -5.83 23.86
C ASN A 46 -1.13 -4.56 24.63
N TYR A 47 -0.14 -3.80 24.12
CA TYR A 47 0.46 -2.57 24.70
C TYR A 47 1.15 -2.72 26.06
N ALA A 48 0.80 -3.74 26.85
CA ALA A 48 1.37 -4.07 28.15
C ALA A 48 1.49 -2.85 29.09
N LEU A 49 0.46 -2.01 29.15
CA LEU A 49 0.37 -0.94 30.14
C LEU A 49 0.18 -1.53 31.54
N PHE A 50 0.73 -0.86 32.55
CA PHE A 50 0.52 -1.24 33.95
C PHE A 50 -0.90 -0.81 34.35
N PRO A 51 -1.82 -1.75 34.65
CA PRO A 51 -3.24 -1.45 34.79
C PRO A 51 -3.57 -0.62 36.03
N THR A 52 -2.68 -0.63 37.03
CA THR A 52 -2.82 0.09 38.30
C THR A 52 -2.02 1.39 38.35
N MET A 53 -1.49 1.84 37.21
CA MET A 53 -0.74 3.09 37.10
C MET A 53 -1.49 4.04 36.16
N THR A 54 -1.48 5.34 36.46
CA THR A 54 -2.03 6.36 35.55
C THR A 54 -1.22 6.46 34.26
N VAL A 55 -1.70 7.24 33.28
CA VAL A 55 -0.95 7.55 32.06
C VAL A 55 0.42 8.16 32.40
N ALA A 56 0.46 9.17 33.28
CA ALA A 56 1.71 9.81 33.69
C ALA A 56 2.67 8.84 34.40
N GLU A 57 2.14 7.97 35.26
CA GLU A 57 2.92 6.94 35.96
C GLU A 57 3.44 5.87 34.99
N ASN A 58 2.64 5.45 34.00
CA ASN A 58 3.06 4.54 32.95
C ASN A 58 4.20 5.14 32.12
N ILE A 59 4.11 6.41 31.70
CA ILE A 59 5.16 7.09 30.94
C ILE A 59 6.44 7.19 31.78
N GLY A 60 6.31 7.48 33.08
CA GLY A 60 7.43 7.53 34.01
C GLY A 60 8.03 6.16 34.36
N ALA A 61 7.34 5.07 34.01
CA ALA A 61 7.75 3.72 34.37
C ALA A 61 9.06 3.35 33.65
N GLY A 62 10.12 3.11 34.43
CA GLY A 62 11.43 2.74 33.90
C GLY A 62 12.39 3.90 33.71
N LEU A 63 11.94 5.17 33.84
CA LEU A 63 12.85 6.31 33.86
C LEU A 63 13.80 6.24 35.06
N GLN A 64 15.08 6.52 34.83
CA GLN A 64 16.10 6.67 35.87
C GLN A 64 16.40 8.16 36.10
N GLY A 65 17.15 8.50 37.15
CA GLY A 65 17.50 9.91 37.46
C GLY A 65 16.67 10.56 38.56
N ARG A 66 16.82 11.89 38.73
CA ARG A 66 16.21 12.65 39.83
C ARG A 66 14.73 12.96 39.53
N LYS A 67 13.91 13.14 40.58
CA LYS A 67 12.47 13.44 40.45
C LYS A 67 12.15 14.61 39.49
N PRO A 68 12.86 15.76 39.52
CA PRO A 68 12.56 16.88 38.63
C PRO A 68 12.78 16.56 37.15
N GLU A 69 13.86 15.82 36.85
CA GLU A 69 14.21 15.41 35.49
C GLU A 69 13.17 14.44 34.92
N LYS A 70 12.76 13.46 35.72
CA LYS A 70 11.69 12.52 35.34
C LYS A 70 10.38 13.25 35.06
N ARG A 71 9.99 14.18 35.94
CA ARG A 71 8.76 14.94 35.77
C ARG A 71 8.76 15.73 34.46
N ARG A 72 9.86 16.44 34.19
CA ARG A 72 10.04 17.17 32.92
C ARG A 72 9.94 16.24 31.71
N ARG A 73 10.57 15.06 31.76
CA ARG A 73 10.51 14.08 30.67
C ARG A 73 9.09 13.53 30.46
N ILE A 74 8.36 13.27 31.55
CA ILE A 74 6.96 12.82 31.47
C ILE A 74 6.08 13.90 30.85
N GLU A 75 6.22 15.15 31.28
CA GLU A 75 5.49 16.31 30.72
C GLU A 75 5.78 16.48 29.22
N GLU A 76 7.05 16.42 28.81
CA GLU A 76 7.45 16.46 27.40
C GLU A 76 6.80 15.34 26.57
N MET A 77 6.80 14.10 27.07
CA MET A 77 6.16 12.99 26.37
C MET A 77 4.63 13.11 26.36
N MET A 78 4.01 13.63 27.43
CA MET A 78 2.57 13.86 27.45
C MET A 78 2.16 14.90 26.41
N GLU A 79 2.92 15.99 26.25
CA GLU A 79 2.67 16.99 25.22
C GLU A 79 2.88 16.42 23.82
N LYS A 80 4.03 15.77 23.57
CA LYS A 80 4.38 15.20 22.27
C LYS A 80 3.34 14.18 21.79
N PHE A 81 2.76 13.39 22.69
CA PHE A 81 1.77 12.36 22.37
C PHE A 81 0.31 12.82 22.58
N GLN A 82 0.08 14.10 22.88
CA GLN A 82 -1.25 14.67 23.12
C GLN A 82 -2.04 13.93 24.23
N LEU A 83 -1.35 13.60 25.32
CA LEU A 83 -1.88 12.86 26.48
C LEU A 83 -2.10 13.75 27.72
N THR A 84 -1.80 15.04 27.64
CA THR A 84 -1.85 15.97 28.79
C THR A 84 -3.20 15.98 29.52
N SER A 85 -4.31 15.93 28.79
CA SER A 85 -5.66 15.89 29.38
C SER A 85 -6.04 14.53 29.99
N LEU A 86 -5.22 13.51 29.78
CA LEU A 86 -5.44 12.12 30.21
C LEU A 86 -4.44 11.67 31.28
N ALA A 87 -3.60 12.58 31.79
CA ALA A 87 -2.47 12.26 32.68
C ALA A 87 -2.85 11.38 33.88
N ASP A 88 -4.02 11.63 34.49
CA ASP A 88 -4.50 10.95 35.69
C ASP A 88 -5.40 9.73 35.40
N ARG A 89 -5.66 9.42 34.12
CA ARG A 89 -6.50 8.27 33.72
C ARG A 89 -5.73 6.96 33.84
N LEU A 90 -6.45 5.89 34.19
CA LEU A 90 -5.95 4.51 34.17
C LEU A 90 -6.15 3.88 32.78
N PRO A 91 -5.34 2.86 32.39
CA PRO A 91 -5.44 2.22 31.07
C PRO A 91 -6.83 1.70 30.71
N GLY A 92 -7.60 1.23 31.68
CA GLY A 92 -8.98 0.75 31.46
C GLY A 92 -9.98 1.86 31.07
N GLU A 93 -9.63 3.13 31.27
CA GLU A 93 -10.44 4.30 30.90
C GLU A 93 -10.05 4.86 29.52
N LEU A 94 -9.04 4.30 28.87
CA LEU A 94 -8.47 4.81 27.62
C LEU A 94 -9.02 4.04 26.41
N SER A 95 -9.25 4.75 25.31
CA SER A 95 -9.47 4.11 24.00
C SER A 95 -8.22 3.34 23.54
N GLY A 96 -8.37 2.40 22.61
CA GLY A 96 -7.25 1.62 22.09
C GLY A 96 -6.09 2.49 21.56
N GLY A 97 -6.42 3.58 20.85
CA GLY A 97 -5.40 4.51 20.36
C GLY A 97 -4.73 5.34 21.46
N GLN A 98 -5.45 5.72 22.51
CA GLN A 98 -4.87 6.39 23.68
C GLN A 98 -3.94 5.45 24.47
N GLN A 99 -4.30 4.17 24.58
CA GLN A 99 -3.42 3.16 25.18
C GLN A 99 -2.14 2.98 24.37
N GLN A 100 -2.24 2.90 23.04
CA GLN A 100 -1.08 2.82 22.16
C GLN A 100 -0.17 4.04 22.30
N ARG A 101 -0.74 5.26 22.27
CA ARG A 101 0.03 6.50 22.48
C ARG A 101 0.73 6.51 23.83
N THR A 102 0.05 6.07 24.89
CA THR A 102 0.66 5.96 26.23
C THR A 102 1.82 4.96 26.24
N ALA A 103 1.68 3.80 25.56
CA ALA A 103 2.72 2.79 25.50
C ALA A 103 3.94 3.26 24.69
N LEU A 104 3.72 3.95 23.57
CA LEU A 104 4.77 4.57 22.77
C LEU A 104 5.46 5.71 23.53
N ALA A 105 4.70 6.56 24.21
CA ALA A 105 5.23 7.63 25.07
C ALA A 105 6.14 7.07 26.16
N ARG A 106 5.73 6.00 26.84
CA ARG A 106 6.56 5.26 27.81
C ARG A 106 7.86 4.73 27.18
N ILE A 107 7.78 4.17 25.98
CA ILE A 107 8.95 3.65 25.27
C ILE A 107 9.91 4.80 24.92
N MET A 108 9.41 5.89 24.31
CA MET A 108 10.21 7.03 23.89
C MET A 108 10.79 7.83 25.07
N ALA A 109 10.11 7.83 26.22
CA ALA A 109 10.61 8.47 27.43
C ALA A 109 12.01 7.95 27.80
N GLY A 110 12.26 6.65 27.60
CA GLY A 110 13.53 5.98 27.89
C GLY A 110 14.63 6.14 26.84
N GLU A 111 14.41 6.94 25.79
CA GLU A 111 15.38 7.21 24.70
C GLU A 111 16.03 5.93 24.15
N PRO A 112 15.22 5.01 23.58
CA PRO A 112 15.73 3.74 23.10
C PRO A 112 16.59 3.94 21.85
N ASP A 113 17.60 3.09 21.67
CA ASP A 113 18.38 3.02 20.43
C ASP A 113 17.65 2.17 19.37
N VAL A 114 16.76 1.28 19.81
CA VAL A 114 15.95 0.41 18.96
C VAL A 114 14.51 0.34 19.47
N ILE A 115 13.53 0.52 18.59
CA ILE A 115 12.11 0.26 18.85
C ILE A 115 11.67 -1.00 18.10
N LEU A 116 11.08 -1.94 18.83
CA LEU A 116 10.49 -3.17 18.29
C LEU A 116 8.97 -3.06 18.36
N LEU A 117 8.31 -3.19 17.21
CA LEU A 117 6.87 -3.12 17.05
C LEU A 117 6.35 -4.48 16.60
N ASP A 118 5.59 -5.14 17.45
CA ASP A 118 5.06 -6.49 17.21
C ASP A 118 3.57 -6.41 16.91
N GLU A 119 3.23 -6.37 15.62
CA GLU A 119 1.88 -6.20 15.08
C GLU A 119 1.09 -5.04 15.73
N PRO A 120 1.60 -3.80 15.66
CA PRO A 120 1.02 -2.66 16.38
C PRO A 120 -0.41 -2.31 15.92
N PHE A 121 -0.87 -2.85 14.79
CA PHE A 121 -2.15 -2.49 14.17
C PHE A 121 -3.13 -3.67 14.01
N SER A 122 -2.76 -4.89 14.43
CA SER A 122 -3.55 -6.10 14.13
C SER A 122 -4.91 -6.16 14.81
N ALA A 123 -5.05 -5.48 15.96
CA ALA A 123 -6.25 -5.54 16.80
C ALA A 123 -7.25 -4.41 16.51
N LEU A 124 -6.97 -3.56 15.51
CA LEU A 124 -7.74 -2.36 15.21
C LEU A 124 -8.65 -2.58 14.00
N ASP A 125 -9.83 -1.94 14.01
CA ASP A 125 -10.67 -1.86 12.83
C ASP A 125 -10.00 -1.02 11.72
N VAL A 126 -10.44 -1.20 10.48
CA VAL A 126 -9.81 -0.60 9.29
C VAL A 126 -9.81 0.94 9.33
N PHE A 127 -10.83 1.57 9.93
CA PHE A 127 -10.93 3.03 9.97
C PHE A 127 -9.98 3.61 11.02
N LEU A 128 -10.02 3.05 12.24
CA LEU A 128 -9.12 3.45 13.32
C LEU A 128 -7.66 3.23 12.92
N LYS A 129 -7.39 2.16 12.18
CA LYS A 129 -6.07 1.79 11.71
C LYS A 129 -5.40 2.86 10.84
N ASP A 130 -6.07 3.44 9.82
CA ASP A 130 -5.43 4.45 8.95
C ASP A 130 -5.02 5.72 9.73
N GLN A 131 -5.83 6.12 10.72
CA GLN A 131 -5.48 7.22 11.61
C GLN A 131 -4.26 6.87 12.48
N MET A 132 -4.28 5.68 13.10
CA MET A 132 -3.19 5.20 13.96
C MET A 132 -1.87 5.03 13.18
N GLU A 133 -1.96 4.61 11.93
CA GLU A 133 -0.82 4.47 11.03
C GLU A 133 -0.15 5.81 10.76
N LYS A 134 -0.93 6.85 10.42
CA LYS A 134 -0.41 8.22 10.23
C LYS A 134 0.21 8.78 11.50
N GLU A 135 -0.46 8.61 12.64
CA GLU A 135 0.06 9.04 13.93
C GLU A 135 1.42 8.36 14.22
N LEU A 136 1.54 7.05 13.97
CA LEU A 136 2.81 6.35 14.18
C LEU A 136 3.90 6.83 13.21
N GLU A 137 3.55 7.09 11.95
CA GLU A 137 4.47 7.63 10.95
C GLU A 137 5.06 8.97 11.42
N GLU A 138 4.19 9.90 11.82
CA GLU A 138 4.58 11.23 12.33
C GLU A 138 5.46 11.13 13.59
N LEU A 139 5.11 10.22 14.51
CA LEU A 139 5.86 10.03 15.75
C LEU A 139 7.26 9.45 15.50
N LEU A 140 7.39 8.54 14.53
CA LEU A 140 8.66 7.89 14.19
C LEU A 140 9.48 8.68 13.17
N TRP A 141 8.90 9.70 12.52
CA TRP A 141 9.55 10.47 11.46
C TRP A 141 10.92 11.04 11.85
N ASP A 142 11.00 11.65 13.04
CA ASP A 142 12.24 12.24 13.57
C ASP A 142 13.02 11.30 14.50
N TYR A 143 12.64 10.02 14.58
CA TYR A 143 13.34 9.06 15.43
C TYR A 143 14.65 8.61 14.76
N SER A 144 15.77 8.90 15.40
CA SER A 144 17.11 8.59 14.88
C SER A 144 17.56 7.14 15.13
N GLY A 145 16.84 6.39 15.96
CA GLY A 145 17.15 5.00 16.25
C GLY A 145 16.58 4.02 15.21
N MET A 146 16.83 2.73 15.42
CA MET A 146 16.34 1.69 14.53
C MET A 146 14.90 1.29 14.90
N VAL A 147 14.01 1.18 13.92
CA VAL A 147 12.66 0.62 14.13
C VAL A 147 12.56 -0.72 13.41
N ILE A 148 12.14 -1.77 14.13
CA ILE A 148 11.84 -3.08 13.56
C ILE A 148 10.34 -3.32 13.71
N LEU A 149 9.64 -3.37 12.58
CA LEU A 149 8.21 -3.65 12.50
C LEU A 149 7.98 -5.09 12.06
N VAL A 150 7.14 -5.81 12.79
CA VAL A 150 6.58 -7.10 12.37
C VAL A 150 5.11 -6.90 12.05
N SER A 151 4.71 -7.29 10.84
CA SER A 151 3.33 -7.21 10.36
C SER A 151 3.03 -8.34 9.37
N HIS A 152 1.76 -8.72 9.29
CA HIS A 152 1.21 -9.57 8.23
C HIS A 152 0.49 -8.76 7.14
N SER A 153 0.38 -7.44 7.31
CA SER A 153 -0.21 -6.53 6.33
C SER A 153 0.83 -6.05 5.34
N ARG A 154 0.56 -6.32 4.07
CA ARG A 154 1.41 -5.88 2.94
C ARG A 154 1.47 -4.36 2.83
N ASP A 155 0.34 -3.71 3.05
CA ASP A 155 0.22 -2.26 2.91
C ASP A 155 1.00 -1.53 4.00
N GLU A 156 0.98 -2.05 5.24
CA GLU A 156 1.81 -1.55 6.34
C GLU A 156 3.29 -1.69 6.02
N ILE A 157 3.73 -2.89 5.63
CA ILE A 157 5.13 -3.15 5.28
C ILE A 157 5.58 -2.20 4.15
N TYR A 158 4.76 -2.06 3.12
CA TYR A 158 5.09 -1.22 1.96
C TYR A 158 5.11 0.28 2.30
N ARG A 159 4.27 0.71 3.25
CA ARG A 159 4.18 2.10 3.73
C ARG A 159 5.36 2.47 4.65
N PHE A 160 5.65 1.64 5.65
CA PHE A 160 6.57 1.99 6.74
C PHE A 160 8.00 1.51 6.54
N CYS A 161 8.22 0.41 5.81
CA CYS A 161 9.51 -0.27 5.81
C CYS A 161 10.31 0.05 4.53
N GLN A 162 11.51 0.59 4.69
CA GLN A 162 12.46 0.74 3.59
C GLN A 162 13.10 -0.60 3.19
N GLU A 163 13.35 -1.45 4.19
CA GLU A 163 13.90 -2.79 4.03
C GLU A 163 12.95 -3.83 4.59
N LEU A 164 12.93 -5.00 3.96
CA LEU A 164 12.05 -6.12 4.28
C LEU A 164 12.88 -7.38 4.48
N LEU A 165 12.67 -8.04 5.62
CA LEU A 165 13.13 -9.40 5.88
C LEU A 165 11.93 -10.34 5.82
N VAL A 166 11.93 -11.26 4.85
CA VAL A 166 10.93 -12.32 4.76
C VAL A 166 11.45 -13.55 5.48
N MET A 167 10.67 -14.06 6.43
CA MET A 167 10.98 -15.29 7.15
C MET A 167 9.94 -16.37 6.84
N ASP A 168 10.40 -17.61 6.66
CA ASP A 168 9.54 -18.81 6.57
C ASP A 168 10.18 -19.97 7.35
N GLN A 169 9.37 -20.71 8.11
CA GLN A 169 9.83 -21.83 8.95
C GLN A 169 11.06 -21.51 9.80
N GLY A 170 11.14 -20.29 10.34
CA GLY A 170 12.25 -19.83 11.17
C GLY A 170 13.55 -19.50 10.41
N ARG A 171 13.54 -19.49 9.07
CA ARG A 171 14.69 -19.14 8.22
C ARG A 171 14.45 -17.82 7.51
N CYS A 172 15.52 -17.08 7.26
CA CYS A 172 15.51 -15.94 6.35
C CYS A 172 15.39 -16.46 4.91
N VAL A 173 14.33 -16.07 4.22
CA VAL A 173 14.11 -16.38 2.79
C VAL A 173 14.80 -15.32 1.93
N VAL A 174 14.50 -14.06 2.19
CA VAL A 174 15.07 -12.92 1.47
C VAL A 174 15.11 -11.69 2.37
N TYR A 175 16.15 -10.87 2.17
CA TYR A 175 16.33 -9.58 2.81
C TYR A 175 16.82 -8.55 1.79
N GLY A 176 16.32 -7.33 1.87
CA GLY A 176 16.68 -6.24 0.95
C GLY A 176 15.64 -5.11 0.96
N LYS A 177 15.71 -4.21 -0.02
CA LYS A 177 14.76 -3.11 -0.14
C LYS A 177 13.34 -3.62 -0.35
N THR A 178 12.38 -3.07 0.39
CA THR A 178 10.97 -3.48 0.35
C THR A 178 10.42 -3.39 -1.07
N ARG A 179 10.64 -2.26 -1.76
CA ARG A 179 10.14 -2.05 -3.13
C ARG A 179 10.70 -3.06 -4.12
N ASP A 180 11.98 -3.42 -3.98
CA ASP A 180 12.63 -4.38 -4.86
C ASP A 180 12.09 -5.79 -4.63
N ILE A 181 11.90 -6.20 -3.37
CA ILE A 181 11.32 -7.51 -3.02
C ILE A 181 9.87 -7.59 -3.46
N PHE A 182 9.09 -6.52 -3.30
CA PHE A 182 7.73 -6.47 -3.83
C PHE A 182 7.77 -6.59 -5.36
N ALA A 183 8.57 -5.81 -6.08
CA ALA A 183 8.62 -5.89 -7.54
C ALA A 183 9.13 -7.25 -8.06
N LYS A 184 10.16 -7.81 -7.41
CA LYS A 184 10.87 -9.03 -7.80
C LYS A 184 11.17 -9.88 -6.55
N PRO A 185 10.21 -10.70 -6.10
CA PRO A 185 10.35 -11.46 -4.85
C PRO A 185 11.38 -12.59 -4.89
N LEU A 186 11.77 -13.05 -6.09
CA LEU A 186 12.70 -14.16 -6.39
C LEU A 186 12.23 -15.55 -5.90
N TYR A 187 11.76 -15.65 -4.67
CA TYR A 187 11.35 -16.89 -4.02
C TYR A 187 9.82 -17.01 -3.96
N ARG A 188 9.32 -18.25 -4.00
CA ARG A 188 7.89 -18.57 -3.95
C ARG A 188 7.24 -18.05 -2.67
N GLU A 189 7.90 -18.19 -1.53
CA GLU A 189 7.42 -17.77 -0.22
C GLU A 189 7.29 -16.25 -0.15
N ALA A 190 8.31 -15.53 -0.65
CA ALA A 190 8.28 -14.07 -0.78
C ALA A 190 7.19 -13.60 -1.77
N ALA A 191 6.98 -14.32 -2.87
CA ALA A 191 5.94 -14.00 -3.84
C ALA A 191 4.54 -14.14 -3.22
N LYS A 192 4.30 -15.19 -2.42
CA LYS A 192 3.02 -15.36 -1.70
C LYS A 192 2.78 -14.23 -0.71
N LEU A 193 3.80 -13.90 0.10
CA LEU A 193 3.70 -12.86 1.14
C LEU A 193 3.56 -11.45 0.56
N THR A 194 4.13 -11.18 -0.61
CA THR A 194 3.94 -9.90 -1.33
C THR A 194 2.63 -9.84 -2.13
N GLY A 195 1.81 -10.90 -2.10
CA GLY A 195 0.44 -10.90 -2.64
C GLY A 195 0.26 -11.56 -4.00
N CYS A 196 1.25 -12.31 -4.49
CA CYS A 196 1.09 -13.13 -5.69
C CYS A 196 0.26 -14.38 -5.36
N LYS A 197 -0.99 -14.40 -5.84
CA LYS A 197 -1.93 -15.53 -5.63
C LYS A 197 -1.79 -16.64 -6.68
N ASN A 198 -1.38 -16.29 -7.90
CA ASN A 198 -1.25 -17.26 -8.99
C ASN A 198 0.22 -17.64 -9.13
N ILE A 199 0.61 -18.76 -8.53
CA ILE A 199 1.95 -19.33 -8.65
C ILE A 199 1.79 -20.77 -9.12
N ALA A 200 2.53 -21.13 -10.16
CA ALA A 200 2.52 -22.48 -10.74
C ALA A 200 3.95 -22.98 -10.97
N ASP A 201 4.11 -24.30 -10.95
CA ASP A 201 5.36 -24.95 -11.36
C ASP A 201 5.52 -24.83 -12.88
N ILE A 202 6.78 -24.75 -13.32
CA ILE A 202 7.11 -24.60 -14.73
C ILE A 202 8.07 -25.67 -15.22
N ARG A 203 8.01 -25.97 -16.51
CA ARG A 203 9.04 -26.70 -17.25
C ARG A 203 9.68 -25.79 -18.28
N ARG A 204 10.95 -25.43 -18.08
CA ARG A 204 11.72 -24.62 -19.03
C ARG A 204 11.93 -25.42 -20.33
N LEU A 205 11.52 -24.86 -21.46
CA LEU A 205 11.65 -25.50 -22.77
C LEU A 205 12.94 -25.02 -23.47
N ASP A 206 13.24 -23.73 -23.39
CA ASP A 206 14.47 -23.12 -23.90
C ASP A 206 14.78 -21.78 -23.19
N ALA A 207 15.60 -20.93 -23.80
CA ALA A 207 16.01 -19.64 -23.23
C ALA A 207 14.86 -18.65 -23.05
N HIS A 208 13.78 -18.74 -23.83
CA HIS A 208 12.68 -17.76 -23.81
C HIS A 208 11.30 -18.38 -23.62
N ARG A 209 11.20 -19.72 -23.62
CA ARG A 209 9.93 -20.43 -23.48
C ARG A 209 9.89 -21.33 -22.25
N MET A 210 8.78 -21.27 -21.53
CA MET A 210 8.44 -22.19 -20.44
C MET A 210 7.01 -22.70 -20.58
N GLU A 211 6.81 -23.95 -20.23
CA GLU A 211 5.49 -24.55 -20.10
C GLU A 211 5.00 -24.40 -18.66
N VAL A 212 3.75 -23.98 -18.50
CA VAL A 212 3.06 -23.90 -17.21
C VAL A 212 1.93 -24.92 -17.23
N ALA A 213 2.23 -26.14 -16.80
CA ALA A 213 1.33 -27.29 -16.94
C ALA A 213 -0.02 -27.05 -16.25
N ASP A 214 -0.01 -26.46 -15.06
CA ASP A 214 -1.22 -26.13 -14.30
C ASP A 214 -2.12 -25.10 -15.00
N TRP A 215 -1.56 -24.31 -15.91
CA TRP A 215 -2.31 -23.34 -16.71
C TRP A 215 -2.58 -23.87 -18.12
N GLY A 216 -1.98 -24.99 -18.54
CA GLY A 216 -2.13 -25.53 -19.89
C GLY A 216 -1.61 -24.58 -21.00
N ILE A 217 -0.61 -23.74 -20.69
CA ILE A 217 -0.04 -22.79 -21.65
C ILE A 217 1.48 -22.86 -21.72
N CYS A 218 2.01 -22.41 -22.85
CA CYS A 218 3.43 -22.09 -23.00
C CYS A 218 3.58 -20.57 -23.01
N LEU A 219 4.37 -20.05 -22.07
CA LEU A 219 4.75 -18.64 -22.01
C LEU A 219 6.01 -18.42 -22.86
N CYS A 220 5.98 -17.37 -23.67
CA CYS A 220 7.11 -16.87 -24.44
C CYS A 220 7.50 -15.49 -23.88
N LEU A 221 8.67 -15.38 -23.25
CA LEU A 221 9.18 -14.17 -22.63
C LEU A 221 10.20 -13.48 -23.53
N GLU A 222 10.29 -12.16 -23.45
CA GLU A 222 11.33 -11.39 -24.14
C GLU A 222 12.69 -11.51 -23.43
N GLN A 223 12.67 -11.59 -22.11
CA GLN A 223 13.86 -11.84 -21.30
C GLN A 223 14.26 -13.33 -21.30
N GLU A 224 15.55 -13.60 -21.10
CA GLU A 224 16.03 -14.96 -20.89
C GLU A 224 15.53 -15.54 -19.55
N ILE A 225 15.13 -16.81 -19.59
CA ILE A 225 14.66 -17.58 -18.46
C ILE A 225 15.88 -18.19 -17.74
N PRO A 226 16.12 -17.84 -16.46
CA PRO A 226 17.17 -18.44 -15.65
C PRO A 226 17.05 -19.97 -15.60
N LYS A 227 18.20 -20.67 -15.59
CA LYS A 227 18.22 -22.14 -15.67
C LYS A 227 17.69 -22.83 -14.40
N ASP A 228 17.75 -22.13 -13.28
CA ASP A 228 17.39 -22.58 -11.94
C ASP A 228 15.94 -22.24 -11.54
N ILE A 229 15.17 -21.60 -12.43
CA ILE A 229 13.79 -21.23 -12.13
C ILE A 229 12.88 -22.47 -12.06
N THR A 230 12.07 -22.56 -11.02
CA THR A 230 11.18 -23.71 -10.76
C THR A 230 9.70 -23.35 -10.84
N SER A 231 9.37 -22.06 -10.80
CA SER A 231 7.99 -21.59 -10.74
C SER A 231 7.83 -20.24 -11.42
N VAL A 232 6.61 -19.96 -11.87
CA VAL A 232 6.19 -18.64 -12.34
C VAL A 232 5.09 -18.11 -11.44
N GLY A 233 5.17 -16.82 -11.11
CA GLY A 233 4.12 -16.09 -10.42
C GLY A 233 3.54 -15.02 -11.34
N TYR A 234 2.23 -14.91 -11.40
CA TYR A 234 1.55 -13.84 -12.14
C TYR A 234 0.49 -13.19 -11.27
N ARG A 235 0.48 -11.86 -11.18
CA ARG A 235 -0.44 -11.16 -10.28
C ARG A 235 -1.81 -11.06 -10.90
N ALA A 236 -2.83 -11.19 -10.05
CA ALA A 236 -4.22 -11.11 -10.47
C ALA A 236 -4.55 -9.78 -11.19
N HIS A 237 -3.96 -8.66 -10.75
CA HIS A 237 -4.21 -7.33 -11.32
C HIS A 237 -3.49 -7.05 -12.65
N ASP A 238 -2.56 -7.94 -13.04
CA ASP A 238 -1.81 -7.82 -14.30
C ASP A 238 -2.46 -8.64 -15.43
N PHE A 239 -3.54 -9.39 -15.16
CA PHE A 239 -4.27 -10.07 -16.22
C PHE A 239 -5.06 -9.08 -17.07
N VAL A 240 -4.76 -9.07 -18.37
CA VAL A 240 -5.51 -8.31 -19.37
C VAL A 240 -6.45 -9.26 -20.09
N PRO A 241 -7.78 -9.05 -20.02
CA PRO A 241 -8.72 -9.88 -20.73
C PRO A 241 -8.65 -9.59 -22.25
N VAL A 242 -8.82 -10.63 -23.07
CA VAL A 242 -8.77 -10.55 -24.53
C VAL A 242 -9.95 -11.33 -25.11
N TRP A 243 -10.67 -10.71 -26.04
CA TRP A 243 -11.83 -11.28 -26.73
C TRP A 243 -11.47 -11.46 -28.20
N GLY A 244 -11.86 -12.59 -28.79
CA GLY A 244 -11.54 -12.92 -30.18
C GLY A 244 -10.24 -13.72 -30.30
N GLU A 245 -9.34 -13.28 -31.18
CA GLU A 245 -8.16 -14.05 -31.55
C GLU A 245 -7.12 -14.17 -30.43
N LYS A 246 -6.57 -15.38 -30.30
CA LYS A 246 -5.56 -15.70 -29.29
C LYS A 246 -4.26 -14.96 -29.61
N LYS A 247 -3.88 -14.02 -28.73
CA LYS A 247 -2.57 -13.35 -28.77
C LYS A 247 -1.50 -14.19 -28.07
N LYS A 248 -0.25 -13.72 -28.16
CA LYS A 248 0.90 -14.30 -27.43
C LYS A 248 0.58 -14.33 -25.92
N ASN A 249 0.95 -15.42 -25.25
CA ASN A 249 0.76 -15.62 -23.80
C ASN A 249 -0.70 -15.54 -23.30
N CYS A 250 -1.69 -15.87 -24.15
CA CYS A 250 -3.10 -15.92 -23.72
C CYS A 250 -3.50 -17.30 -23.15
N LEU A 251 -4.18 -17.25 -22.00
CA LEU A 251 -4.85 -18.39 -21.38
C LEU A 251 -6.34 -18.38 -21.72
N LYS A 252 -6.85 -19.47 -22.30
CA LYS A 252 -8.30 -19.64 -22.49
C LYS A 252 -8.90 -20.21 -21.22
N VAL A 253 -9.88 -19.49 -20.66
CA VAL A 253 -10.43 -19.78 -19.34
C VAL A 253 -11.95 -19.99 -19.38
N LYS A 254 -12.44 -20.81 -18.46
CA LYS A 254 -13.85 -20.92 -18.07
C LYS A 254 -14.02 -20.41 -16.65
N VAL A 255 -15.11 -19.72 -16.37
CA VAL A 255 -15.46 -19.35 -14.99
C VAL A 255 -15.91 -20.61 -14.26
N LYS A 256 -15.13 -21.04 -13.25
CA LYS A 256 -15.47 -22.21 -12.40
C LYS A 256 -16.46 -21.81 -11.32
N SER A 257 -16.15 -20.74 -10.62
CA SER A 257 -16.98 -20.20 -9.56
C SER A 257 -16.70 -18.72 -9.38
N MET A 258 -17.56 -18.08 -8.61
CA MET A 258 -17.53 -16.65 -8.41
C MET A 258 -17.90 -16.42 -6.94
N ALA A 259 -17.01 -15.77 -6.18
CA ALA A 259 -17.31 -15.35 -4.82
C ALA A 259 -17.73 -13.88 -4.84
N GLU A 260 -18.96 -13.62 -4.40
CA GLU A 260 -19.49 -12.29 -4.15
C GLU A 260 -19.01 -11.84 -2.77
N MET A 261 -18.23 -10.76 -2.74
CA MET A 261 -17.89 -10.02 -1.53
C MET A 261 -18.71 -8.72 -1.53
N PRO A 262 -18.86 -8.03 -0.37
CA PRO A 262 -19.72 -6.86 -0.24
C PRO A 262 -19.51 -5.78 -1.32
N PHE A 263 -18.29 -5.68 -1.84
CA PHE A 263 -17.96 -4.77 -2.93
C PHE A 263 -17.30 -5.46 -4.11
N GLU A 264 -16.88 -6.73 -4.02
CA GLU A 264 -16.00 -7.36 -4.99
C GLU A 264 -16.54 -8.66 -5.59
N TYR A 265 -16.07 -8.98 -6.80
CA TYR A 265 -16.16 -10.34 -7.32
C TYR A 265 -14.81 -10.97 -7.48
N ASN A 266 -14.61 -12.08 -6.78
CA ASN A 266 -13.49 -12.96 -7.03
C ASN A 266 -13.96 -14.07 -7.97
N TYR A 267 -13.68 -13.88 -9.26
CA TYR A 267 -13.83 -14.95 -10.24
C TYR A 267 -12.72 -15.97 -10.02
N TYR A 268 -13.10 -17.24 -10.04
CA TYR A 268 -12.18 -18.36 -9.98
C TYR A 268 -12.23 -19.03 -11.35
N LEU A 269 -11.18 -18.83 -12.14
CA LEU A 269 -11.13 -19.25 -13.54
C LEU A 269 -10.35 -20.55 -13.68
N LEU A 270 -10.83 -21.49 -14.49
CA LEU A 270 -10.14 -22.72 -14.86
C LEU A 270 -9.65 -22.67 -16.31
N PRO A 271 -8.44 -23.18 -16.61
CA PRO A 271 -8.01 -23.45 -17.98
C PRO A 271 -9.01 -24.36 -18.70
N GLU A 272 -9.28 -24.09 -19.98
CA GLU A 272 -10.21 -24.91 -20.76
C GLU A 272 -9.64 -26.29 -21.17
N GLU A 273 -8.32 -26.40 -21.34
CA GLU A 273 -7.65 -27.64 -21.73
C GLU A 273 -6.96 -28.32 -20.53
N LYS A 274 -7.52 -29.46 -20.12
CA LYS A 274 -7.07 -30.42 -19.08
C LYS A 274 -7.12 -29.98 -17.60
N SER A 275 -7.23 -31.02 -16.76
CA SER A 275 -7.68 -31.05 -15.37
C SER A 275 -6.81 -30.28 -14.36
N SER A 276 -6.83 -28.95 -14.43
CA SER A 276 -6.21 -28.11 -13.41
C SER A 276 -7.19 -27.81 -12.27
N LYS A 277 -6.71 -27.87 -11.03
CA LYS A 277 -7.49 -27.55 -9.82
C LYS A 277 -7.30 -26.10 -9.35
N MET A 278 -6.43 -25.32 -9.99
CA MET A 278 -6.09 -23.98 -9.51
C MET A 278 -6.88 -22.89 -10.24
N ALA A 279 -7.54 -22.06 -9.45
CA ALA A 279 -8.38 -20.99 -9.93
C ALA A 279 -7.62 -19.67 -10.04
N VAL A 280 -7.71 -18.99 -11.19
CA VAL A 280 -7.14 -17.65 -11.42
C VAL A 280 -8.15 -16.56 -11.00
N SER A 281 -7.68 -15.49 -10.34
CA SER A 281 -8.49 -14.36 -9.81
C SER A 281 -8.40 -13.09 -10.67
N TRP A 282 -9.50 -12.34 -10.85
CA TRP A 282 -9.65 -11.17 -11.77
C TRP A 282 -10.52 -10.01 -11.18
N PHE A 283 -10.41 -8.77 -11.71
CA PHE A 283 -11.01 -7.50 -11.19
C PHE A 283 -11.78 -6.65 -12.25
N VAL A 284 -12.51 -5.60 -11.82
CA VAL A 284 -13.38 -4.71 -12.65
C VAL A 284 -12.71 -3.36 -12.96
N GLN A 285 -12.87 -2.81 -14.16
CA GLN A 285 -12.26 -1.55 -14.62
C GLN A 285 -13.25 -0.64 -15.38
N ALA A 286 -13.10 0.68 -15.23
CA ALA A 286 -13.72 1.68 -16.11
C ALA A 286 -12.74 2.81 -16.51
N VAL A 287 -12.97 3.40 -17.68
CA VAL A 287 -12.22 4.54 -18.23
C VAL A 287 -13.21 5.62 -18.66
N ALA A 288 -13.02 6.84 -18.19
CA ALA A 288 -13.76 8.03 -18.61
C ALA A 288 -12.83 9.07 -19.22
N THR A 289 -13.38 9.91 -20.10
CA THR A 289 -12.68 11.04 -20.71
C THR A 289 -13.49 12.32 -20.57
N GLY A 290 -12.82 13.45 -20.75
CA GLY A 290 -13.40 14.78 -20.85
C GLY A 290 -12.35 15.79 -21.28
N LYS A 291 -12.76 16.97 -21.71
CA LYS A 291 -11.83 18.01 -22.15
C LYS A 291 -12.15 19.38 -21.60
N ILE A 292 -11.10 20.19 -21.49
CA ILE A 292 -11.21 21.63 -21.25
C ILE A 292 -10.62 22.41 -22.41
N MET A 293 -11.41 23.31 -22.99
CA MET A 293 -10.98 24.23 -24.03
C MET A 293 -10.52 25.54 -23.38
N VAL A 294 -9.35 26.00 -23.79
CA VAL A 294 -8.68 27.18 -23.24
C VAL A 294 -8.27 28.16 -24.34
N ASN A 295 -7.88 29.38 -23.97
CA ASN A 295 -7.24 30.30 -24.92
C ASN A 295 -5.74 29.96 -25.08
N GLN A 296 -5.07 30.61 -26.05
CA GLN A 296 -3.66 30.31 -26.34
C GLN A 296 -2.74 30.62 -25.14
N GLU A 297 -2.99 31.74 -24.45
CA GLU A 297 -2.19 32.17 -23.30
C GLU A 297 -2.21 31.13 -22.16
N VAL A 298 -3.39 30.57 -21.84
CA VAL A 298 -3.53 29.53 -20.83
C VAL A 298 -2.89 28.22 -21.30
N TYR A 299 -3.07 27.85 -22.57
CA TYR A 299 -2.48 26.63 -23.12
C TYR A 299 -0.95 26.65 -22.99
N ASP A 300 -0.33 27.73 -23.47
CA ASP A 300 1.12 27.92 -23.40
C ASP A 300 1.61 27.98 -21.96
N ALA A 301 0.85 28.62 -21.06
CA ALA A 301 1.22 28.70 -19.65
C ALA A 301 1.19 27.35 -18.93
N ILE A 302 0.27 26.44 -19.31
CA ILE A 302 0.20 25.08 -18.77
C ILE A 302 1.38 24.25 -19.31
N GLU A 303 1.60 24.23 -20.63
CA GLU A 303 2.69 23.50 -21.28
C GLU A 303 4.07 23.92 -20.77
N GLN A 304 4.28 25.23 -20.55
CA GLN A 304 5.54 25.78 -20.09
C GLN A 304 5.68 25.79 -18.56
N GLY A 305 4.63 25.41 -17.81
CA GLY A 305 4.62 25.41 -16.35
C GLY A 305 4.75 26.81 -15.72
N THR A 306 4.26 27.86 -16.39
CA THR A 306 4.41 29.26 -15.94
C THR A 306 3.20 29.81 -15.18
N VAL A 307 2.19 28.98 -14.92
CA VAL A 307 1.03 29.37 -14.13
C VAL A 307 1.44 29.69 -12.69
N LYS A 308 1.09 30.89 -12.20
CA LYS A 308 1.50 31.41 -10.88
C LYS A 308 1.16 30.49 -9.69
N LYS A 309 0.11 29.68 -9.81
CA LYS A 309 -0.34 28.75 -8.77
C LYS A 309 0.43 27.42 -8.75
N GLY A 310 1.37 27.19 -9.68
CA GLY A 310 2.20 25.99 -9.74
C GLY A 310 1.82 25.04 -10.88
N ASP A 311 2.24 23.77 -10.74
CA ASP A 311 2.01 22.69 -11.72
C ASP A 311 0.51 22.36 -11.83
N VAL A 312 -0.11 22.82 -12.92
CA VAL A 312 -1.54 22.67 -13.16
C VAL A 312 -1.95 21.22 -13.36
N LEU A 313 -1.22 20.46 -14.18
CA LEU A 313 -1.59 19.10 -14.54
C LEU A 313 -1.31 18.13 -13.38
N GLY A 314 -0.21 18.31 -12.65
CA GLY A 314 0.08 17.51 -11.45
C GLY A 314 -0.95 17.71 -10.33
N VAL A 315 -1.36 18.96 -10.08
CA VAL A 315 -2.40 19.28 -9.10
C VAL A 315 -3.76 18.76 -9.56
N ALA A 316 -4.09 18.90 -10.84
CA ALA A 316 -5.34 18.36 -11.41
C ALA A 316 -5.41 16.82 -11.37
N ALA A 317 -4.31 16.12 -11.65
CA ALA A 317 -4.23 14.67 -11.50
C ALA A 317 -4.48 14.25 -10.03
N THR A 318 -3.84 14.94 -9.08
CA THR A 318 -4.02 14.66 -7.66
C THR A 318 -5.47 14.89 -7.22
N ALA A 319 -6.05 16.02 -7.63
CA ALA A 319 -7.43 16.37 -7.32
C ALA A 319 -8.43 15.38 -7.91
N GLY A 320 -8.23 14.95 -9.15
CA GLY A 320 -9.10 13.94 -9.77
C GLY A 320 -8.96 12.56 -9.11
N ILE A 321 -7.76 12.12 -8.71
CA ILE A 321 -7.56 10.87 -7.96
C ILE A 321 -8.26 10.94 -6.59
N MET A 322 -8.11 12.05 -5.87
CA MET A 322 -8.80 12.28 -4.60
C MET A 322 -10.31 12.29 -4.79
N GLY A 323 -10.78 12.91 -5.87
CA GLY A 323 -12.16 12.95 -6.29
C GLY A 323 -12.78 11.59 -6.53
N ALA A 324 -12.14 10.79 -7.39
CA ALA A 324 -12.55 9.43 -7.68
C ALA A 324 -12.67 8.58 -6.40
N LYS A 325 -11.71 8.71 -5.47
CA LYS A 325 -11.72 8.01 -4.18
C LYS A 325 -12.83 8.46 -3.22
N ARG A 326 -13.36 9.67 -3.38
CA ARG A 326 -14.41 10.26 -2.52
C ARG A 326 -15.75 10.42 -3.25
N THR A 327 -15.97 9.67 -4.33
CA THR A 327 -17.19 9.77 -5.17
C THR A 327 -18.47 9.64 -4.35
N SER A 328 -18.52 8.71 -3.39
CA SER A 328 -19.69 8.50 -2.51
C SER A 328 -19.99 9.67 -1.56
N GLU A 329 -19.00 10.52 -1.27
CA GLU A 329 -19.20 11.74 -0.48
C GLU A 329 -19.69 12.91 -1.33
N LEU A 330 -19.34 12.90 -2.63
CA LEU A 330 -19.63 13.98 -3.57
C LEU A 330 -20.96 13.79 -4.31
N ILE A 331 -21.33 12.54 -4.61
CA ILE A 331 -22.53 12.19 -5.36
C ILE A 331 -23.46 11.39 -4.43
N PRO A 332 -24.63 11.94 -4.06
CA PRO A 332 -25.61 11.22 -3.28
C PRO A 332 -25.98 9.89 -3.94
N MET A 333 -26.20 8.85 -3.12
CA MET A 333 -26.56 7.49 -3.57
C MET A 333 -25.43 6.69 -4.24
N CYS A 334 -24.25 7.27 -4.50
CA CYS A 334 -23.06 6.49 -4.83
C CYS A 334 -22.59 5.70 -3.60
N HIS A 335 -22.13 4.48 -3.82
CA HIS A 335 -21.67 3.59 -2.75
C HIS A 335 -20.15 3.69 -2.64
N ILE A 336 -19.61 3.47 -1.45
CA ILE A 336 -18.16 3.45 -1.24
C ILE A 336 -17.59 2.23 -2.00
N LEU A 337 -16.64 2.47 -2.91
CA LEU A 337 -15.95 1.41 -3.65
C LEU A 337 -14.47 1.31 -3.21
N PRO A 338 -13.94 0.09 -2.99
CA PRO A 338 -12.52 -0.11 -2.70
C PRO A 338 -11.69 0.03 -3.99
N ILE A 339 -11.35 1.27 -4.34
CA ILE A 339 -10.53 1.57 -5.51
C ILE A 339 -9.13 1.00 -5.32
N THR A 340 -8.80 -0.01 -6.13
CA THR A 340 -7.48 -0.64 -6.15
C THR A 340 -6.46 0.17 -6.93
N ASN A 341 -6.89 0.89 -7.96
CA ASN A 341 -6.05 1.75 -8.76
C ASN A 341 -6.88 2.88 -9.36
N CYS A 342 -6.34 4.10 -9.36
CA CYS A 342 -6.91 5.26 -10.03
C CYS A 342 -5.76 6.04 -10.67
N HIS A 343 -5.86 6.27 -11.97
CA HIS A 343 -4.83 6.94 -12.76
C HIS A 343 -5.44 8.03 -13.62
N ILE A 344 -4.77 9.18 -13.69
CA ILE A 344 -5.20 10.34 -14.49
C ILE A 344 -4.08 10.73 -15.44
N GLU A 345 -4.41 10.85 -16.71
CA GLU A 345 -3.52 11.25 -17.79
C GLU A 345 -4.11 12.44 -18.53
N PHE A 346 -3.24 13.31 -19.04
CA PHE A 346 -3.62 14.44 -19.86
C PHE A 346 -2.94 14.38 -21.22
N GLU A 347 -3.67 14.77 -22.26
CA GLU A 347 -3.17 14.91 -23.62
C GLU A 347 -3.59 16.28 -24.17
N GLY A 348 -2.63 17.08 -24.62
CA GLY A 348 -2.88 18.40 -25.20
C GLY A 348 -3.05 18.33 -26.72
N ASP A 349 -4.01 19.10 -27.25
CA ASP A 349 -4.14 19.39 -28.69
C ASP A 349 -3.90 20.89 -28.93
N PRO A 350 -2.69 21.29 -29.38
CA PRO A 350 -2.35 22.69 -29.59
C PRO A 350 -3.19 23.37 -30.69
N GLN A 351 -3.64 22.60 -31.69
CA GLN A 351 -4.41 23.15 -32.81
C GLN A 351 -5.83 23.52 -32.38
N LYS A 352 -6.42 22.71 -31.50
CA LYS A 352 -7.77 22.94 -30.96
C LYS A 352 -7.76 23.75 -29.65
N ARG A 353 -6.60 23.91 -29.01
CA ARG A 353 -6.44 24.49 -27.67
C ARG A 353 -7.27 23.74 -26.64
N GLU A 354 -7.17 22.42 -26.70
CA GLU A 354 -7.90 21.50 -25.83
C GLU A 354 -6.90 20.70 -24.98
N ILE A 355 -7.26 20.47 -23.72
CA ILE A 355 -6.58 19.51 -22.86
C ILE A 355 -7.59 18.40 -22.56
N CYS A 356 -7.29 17.20 -23.06
CA CYS A 356 -8.05 15.99 -22.82
C CYS A 356 -7.57 15.34 -21.52
N CYS A 357 -8.50 14.90 -20.68
CA CYS A 357 -8.24 14.22 -19.43
C CYS A 357 -8.82 12.82 -19.50
N PHE A 358 -8.01 11.81 -19.19
CA PHE A 358 -8.44 10.42 -19.10
C PHE A 358 -8.32 9.94 -17.67
N CYS A 359 -9.39 9.39 -17.11
CA CYS A 359 -9.39 8.77 -15.79
C CYS A 359 -9.65 7.27 -15.92
N THR A 360 -8.71 6.46 -15.44
CA THR A 360 -8.87 5.00 -15.35
C THR A 360 -9.02 4.61 -13.89
N VAL A 361 -10.11 3.90 -13.56
CA VAL A 361 -10.36 3.41 -12.20
C VAL A 361 -10.57 1.91 -12.22
N LYS A 362 -9.90 1.22 -11.29
CA LYS A 362 -10.01 -0.23 -11.08
C LYS A 362 -10.54 -0.50 -9.68
N VAL A 363 -11.55 -1.34 -9.59
CA VAL A 363 -12.10 -1.82 -8.31
C VAL A 363 -12.13 -3.33 -8.30
N THR A 364 -11.98 -3.86 -7.11
CA THR A 364 -12.42 -5.20 -6.79
C THR A 364 -13.94 -5.10 -6.59
N GLY A 365 -14.75 -5.48 -7.59
CA GLY A 365 -16.11 -4.91 -7.82
C GLY A 365 -17.25 -5.86 -8.22
N LYS A 366 -18.52 -5.66 -7.81
CA LYS A 366 -19.73 -5.94 -8.66
C LYS A 366 -20.26 -4.67 -9.31
N THR A 367 -20.21 -3.62 -8.52
CA THR A 367 -20.70 -2.29 -8.86
C THR A 367 -19.79 -1.73 -9.92
N GLY A 368 -20.38 -1.16 -10.96
CA GLY A 368 -19.59 -0.47 -11.95
C GLY A 368 -18.87 0.71 -11.31
N VAL A 369 -17.68 1.00 -11.83
CA VAL A 369 -16.79 2.08 -11.36
C VAL A 369 -16.83 3.28 -12.31
N GLU A 370 -17.93 3.42 -13.05
CA GLU A 370 -18.14 4.49 -14.02
C GLU A 370 -18.19 5.85 -13.32
N MET A 371 -18.84 5.91 -12.16
CA MET A 371 -19.04 7.16 -11.43
C MET A 371 -17.72 7.69 -10.88
N GLU A 372 -16.82 6.82 -10.42
CA GLU A 372 -15.50 7.20 -9.93
C GLU A 372 -14.61 7.70 -11.07
N ALA A 373 -14.65 7.03 -12.24
CA ALA A 373 -13.93 7.47 -13.42
C ALA A 373 -14.44 8.84 -13.90
N LEU A 374 -15.76 9.01 -14.02
CA LEU A 374 -16.38 10.28 -14.42
C LEU A 374 -16.12 11.40 -13.40
N THR A 375 -16.15 11.09 -12.11
CA THR A 375 -15.88 12.04 -11.03
C THR A 375 -14.42 12.50 -11.06
N GLY A 376 -13.50 11.57 -11.30
CA GLY A 376 -12.08 11.89 -11.45
C GLY A 376 -11.80 12.85 -12.61
N VAL A 377 -12.41 12.62 -13.78
CA VAL A 377 -12.33 13.55 -14.92
C VAL A 377 -12.90 14.92 -14.55
N ASN A 378 -14.11 14.97 -13.98
CA ASN A 378 -14.77 16.23 -13.61
C ASN A 378 -13.89 17.07 -12.67
N LEU A 379 -13.37 16.47 -11.60
CA LEU A 379 -12.58 17.19 -10.61
C LEU A 379 -11.21 17.58 -11.13
N ALA A 380 -10.58 16.78 -11.98
CA ALA A 380 -9.36 17.17 -12.65
C ALA A 380 -9.59 18.42 -13.52
N LEU A 381 -10.61 18.42 -14.38
CA LEU A 381 -10.91 19.54 -15.28
C LEU A 381 -11.34 20.81 -14.51
N LEU A 382 -12.13 20.67 -13.44
CA LEU A 382 -12.49 21.79 -12.56
C LEU A 382 -11.28 22.38 -11.84
N THR A 383 -10.30 21.54 -11.51
CA THR A 383 -9.05 21.97 -10.88
C THR A 383 -8.20 22.77 -11.86
N ILE A 384 -8.08 22.33 -13.12
CA ILE A 384 -7.45 23.11 -14.19
C ILE A 384 -8.15 24.47 -14.32
N TYR A 385 -9.49 24.48 -14.33
CA TYR A 385 -10.25 25.72 -14.37
C TYR A 385 -9.92 26.63 -13.18
N ASP A 386 -9.93 26.11 -11.94
CA ASP A 386 -9.62 26.90 -10.74
C ASP A 386 -8.22 27.53 -10.78
N MET A 387 -7.24 26.75 -11.26
CA MET A 387 -5.87 27.18 -11.35
C MET A 387 -5.66 28.26 -12.41
N CYS A 388 -6.40 28.20 -13.51
CA CYS A 388 -6.23 29.08 -14.67
C CYS A 388 -7.25 30.23 -14.76
N LYS A 389 -8.30 30.28 -13.91
CA LYS A 389 -9.38 31.30 -13.98
C LYS A 389 -8.92 32.77 -13.86
N ALA A 390 -7.68 33.00 -13.42
CA ALA A 390 -7.09 34.33 -13.37
C ALA A 390 -6.57 34.80 -14.75
N LEU A 391 -6.18 33.85 -15.61
CA LEU A 391 -5.73 34.09 -16.99
C LEU A 391 -6.91 34.10 -17.96
N ASP A 392 -7.85 33.16 -17.80
CA ASP A 392 -9.07 33.12 -18.62
C ASP A 392 -10.26 32.60 -17.83
N ARG A 393 -11.42 33.27 -17.92
CA ARG A 393 -12.68 32.84 -17.29
C ARG A 393 -13.65 32.18 -18.28
N HIS A 394 -13.34 32.19 -19.57
CA HIS A 394 -14.20 31.67 -20.63
C HIS A 394 -13.88 30.22 -21.03
N MET A 395 -12.98 29.57 -20.30
CA MET A 395 -12.66 28.16 -20.50
C MET A 395 -13.93 27.30 -20.43
N LYS A 396 -14.01 26.27 -21.29
CA LYS A 396 -15.19 25.41 -21.39
C LYS A 396 -14.82 23.97 -21.08
N ILE A 397 -15.49 23.39 -20.10
CA ILE A 397 -15.39 21.96 -19.79
C ILE A 397 -16.53 21.25 -20.52
N GLY A 398 -16.23 20.15 -21.22
CA GLY A 398 -17.22 19.43 -21.99
C GLY A 398 -16.75 18.05 -22.44
N GLU A 399 -17.62 17.38 -23.19
CA GLU A 399 -17.37 16.03 -23.73
C GLU A 399 -16.93 15.03 -22.66
N ILE A 400 -17.55 15.12 -21.48
CA ILE A 400 -17.30 14.17 -20.38
C ILE A 400 -18.19 12.95 -20.59
N TYR A 401 -17.58 11.80 -20.85
CA TYR A 401 -18.30 10.54 -21.03
C TYR A 401 -17.44 9.33 -20.69
N LEU A 402 -18.10 8.19 -20.50
CA LEU A 402 -17.46 6.91 -20.28
C LEU A 402 -16.92 6.38 -21.61
N VAL A 403 -15.63 6.03 -21.67
CA VAL A 403 -14.98 5.45 -22.85
C VAL A 403 -15.17 3.94 -22.86
N ASP A 404 -14.87 3.29 -21.74
CA ASP A 404 -14.89 1.84 -21.64
C ASP A 404 -15.20 1.37 -20.21
N LYS A 405 -15.86 0.22 -20.09
CA LYS A 405 -16.09 -0.48 -18.82
C LYS A 405 -16.05 -1.98 -19.07
N THR A 406 -15.23 -2.67 -18.28
CA THR A 406 -15.01 -4.11 -18.36
C THR A 406 -15.10 -4.76 -16.97
N GLY A 407 -15.82 -5.89 -16.89
CA GLY A 407 -15.87 -6.75 -15.71
C GLY A 407 -17.01 -6.53 -14.72
N GLY A 408 -17.99 -5.70 -15.06
CA GLY A 408 -19.22 -5.54 -14.29
C GLY A 408 -20.35 -6.48 -14.75
N LYS A 409 -21.58 -6.23 -14.27
CA LYS A 409 -22.81 -6.89 -14.78
C LYS A 409 -23.08 -6.65 -16.28
N SER A 410 -22.55 -5.56 -16.81
CA SER A 410 -22.63 -5.14 -18.21
C SER A 410 -21.32 -4.47 -18.60
N ASP A 411 -20.79 -4.84 -19.76
CA ASP A 411 -19.64 -4.19 -20.38
C ASP A 411 -20.12 -3.09 -21.34
N PHE A 412 -19.33 -2.03 -21.51
CA PHE A 412 -19.64 -0.90 -22.38
C PHE A 412 -18.37 -0.40 -23.05
N SER A 413 -18.43 -0.12 -24.35
CA SER A 413 -17.30 0.48 -25.07
C SER A 413 -17.82 1.48 -26.09
N HIS A 414 -17.29 2.71 -26.05
CA HIS A 414 -17.60 3.75 -27.02
C HIS A 414 -16.58 3.72 -28.15
N VAL A 415 -16.93 3.07 -29.28
CA VAL A 415 -16.07 2.96 -30.46
C VAL A 415 -16.17 4.24 -31.29
N ASN A 416 -15.49 5.30 -30.86
CA ASN A 416 -15.23 6.48 -31.68
C ASN A 416 -13.75 6.87 -31.55
N GLY A 417 -12.90 6.20 -32.34
CA GLY A 417 -11.56 6.70 -32.72
C GLY A 417 -10.47 6.82 -31.64
N VAL A 418 -10.78 6.70 -30.34
CA VAL A 418 -9.74 6.76 -29.29
C VAL A 418 -9.05 5.40 -29.18
N SER A 419 -7.94 5.29 -29.91
CA SER A 419 -7.03 4.15 -29.82
C SER A 419 -6.26 4.25 -28.51
N VAL A 420 -6.78 3.68 -27.42
CA VAL A 420 -5.99 3.53 -26.19
C VAL A 420 -4.93 2.45 -26.43
N THR A 421 -3.83 2.85 -27.06
CA THR A 421 -2.66 2.01 -27.27
C THR A 421 -1.99 1.83 -25.91
N ARG A 422 -2.30 0.75 -25.19
CA ARG A 422 -1.55 0.38 -23.97
C ARG A 422 -0.41 -0.54 -24.34
N SER A 423 0.75 0.06 -24.57
CA SER A 423 2.05 -0.61 -24.55
C SER A 423 2.51 -0.74 -23.10
N PHE A 424 2.30 -1.92 -22.50
CA PHE A 424 3.11 -2.40 -21.39
C PHE A 424 3.30 -3.91 -21.60
N LEU A 425 4.51 -4.24 -22.05
CA LEU A 425 5.21 -5.53 -22.16
C LEU A 425 4.40 -6.83 -21.96
#